data_AF-A0A2V5MPF2-F1
#
_entry.id   AF-A0A2V5MPF2-F1
#
_cell.length_a   1.000
_cell.length_b   1.000
_cell.length_c   1.000
_cell.angle_alpha   90.00
_cell.angle_beta   90.00
_cell.angle_gamma   90.00
#
_symmetry.space_group_name_H-M   'P 1'
#
loop_
_entity.id
_entity.type
_entity.pdbx_description
1 polymer ?
#
loop_
_entity_poly.entity_id
_entity_poly.type
_entity_poly.pdbx_seq_one_letter_code
_entity_poly.pdbx_strand_id
1 'polypeptide(L)'
;MVEDGEAKDLNVFIRGNVERKGPIAERRFLRVLSEGEPAPFKEGSGRKELAEAIASPQNPLTARVMVNRVWGVCFGKPLVLTPSNFGHSGQPPTHPELLDDLAVRFTLNGWSVKSLAREMVLSSTYRQRSTVEPLNRLTVKAENTTGAASSRFNASTLRRFNEPRAILTDPANGLAIEQWRDTILFASGALEWTGGKSLELDDPKNVRRTVYTRISRLKLNDLLMQFDYPDANVHAEKRAVTTTPMQKLFMLNSGFMIEQAKLLAARLTANPKDTDPTRIQQAYRLLFGREPEKAESKVALEFLRKPAATDMSRWDEYAQVLLTSNEMLYVD
;
A
#
# COMPACT_ATOMS: atom_id res chain seq x y z
N MET A 1 15.79 5.01 29.30
CA MET A 1 14.78 6.05 29.01
C MET A 1 15.56 7.18 28.38
N VAL A 2 15.32 7.52 27.11
CA VAL A 2 15.97 8.68 26.49
C VAL A 2 15.18 9.89 26.98
N GLU A 3 15.78 10.70 27.85
CA GLU A 3 15.19 11.95 28.31
C GLU A 3 15.49 13.04 27.27
N ASP A 4 14.46 13.80 26.89
CA ASP A 4 14.65 14.96 26.01
C ASP A 4 15.45 16.02 26.78
N GLY A 5 16.62 16.38 26.24
CA GLY A 5 17.44 17.44 26.81
C GLY A 5 16.83 18.84 26.61
N GLU A 6 17.37 19.83 27.32
CA GLU A 6 16.99 21.22 27.12
C GLU A 6 17.27 21.68 25.69
N ALA A 7 16.26 22.31 25.08
CA ALA A 7 16.38 22.81 23.73
C ALA A 7 17.30 24.03 23.68
N LYS A 8 18.28 24.00 22.76
CA LYS A 8 19.25 25.07 22.56
C LYS A 8 19.55 25.25 21.08
N ASP A 9 19.92 26.47 20.72
CA ASP A 9 20.49 26.74 19.41
C ASP A 9 21.90 26.13 19.31
N LEU A 10 22.27 25.68 18.12
CA LEU A 10 23.54 24.99 17.89
C LEU A 10 24.44 25.81 16.97
N ASN A 11 25.75 25.75 17.22
CA ASN A 11 26.74 26.31 16.31
C ASN A 11 26.74 25.53 14.98
N VAL A 12 26.93 26.25 13.88
CA VAL A 12 27.23 25.63 12.59
C VAL A 12 28.62 24.99 12.66
N PHE A 13 28.72 23.67 12.47
CA PHE A 13 30.01 22.99 12.43
C PHE A 13 30.69 23.20 11.08
N ILE A 14 31.81 23.92 11.09
CA ILE A 14 32.52 24.29 9.86
C ILE A 14 33.10 23.02 9.24
N ARG A 15 32.64 22.69 8.02
CA ARG A 15 32.98 21.43 7.31
C ARG A 15 32.60 20.16 8.09
N GLY A 16 31.58 20.24 8.95
CA GLY A 16 31.10 19.10 9.75
C GLY A 16 32.00 18.71 10.93
N ASN A 17 33.04 19.48 11.23
CA ASN A 17 33.90 19.22 12.39
C ASN A 17 33.27 19.80 13.68
N VAL A 18 32.93 18.92 14.62
CA VAL A 18 32.29 19.25 15.92
C VAL A 18 33.15 20.15 16.81
N GLU A 19 34.48 20.10 16.67
CA GLU A 19 35.41 20.94 17.42
C GLU A 19 35.48 22.36 16.85
N ARG A 20 35.22 22.52 15.54
CA ARG A 20 35.34 23.79 14.83
C ARG A 20 33.98 24.47 14.72
N LYS A 21 33.56 25.10 15.81
CA LYS A 21 32.28 25.80 15.95
C LYS A 21 32.30 27.15 15.20
N GLY A 22 31.36 27.32 14.28
CA GLY A 22 31.04 28.58 13.63
C GLY A 22 29.98 29.39 14.39
N PRO A 23 29.30 30.34 13.71
CA PRO A 23 28.24 31.14 14.33
C PRO A 23 27.08 30.25 14.80
N ILE A 24 26.33 30.74 15.79
CA ILE A 24 25.11 30.09 16.27
C ILE A 24 24.05 30.14 15.16
N ALA A 25 23.49 28.97 14.82
CA ALA A 25 22.32 28.87 13.99
C ALA A 25 21.07 28.88 14.88
N GLU A 26 20.46 30.06 15.00
CA GLU A 26 19.16 30.19 15.65
C GLU A 26 18.13 29.28 14.99
N ARG A 27 17.33 28.60 15.80
CA ARG A 27 16.20 27.81 15.32
C ARG A 27 15.17 28.73 14.69
N ARG A 28 14.84 28.47 13.43
CA ARG A 28 13.85 29.22 12.64
C ARG A 28 13.45 28.42 11.42
N PHE A 29 12.46 28.91 10.68
CA PHE A 29 12.11 28.33 9.39
C PHE A 29 13.24 28.49 8.36
N LEU A 30 13.21 27.70 7.30
CA LEU A 30 14.25 27.72 6.27
C LEU A 30 14.22 29.06 5.50
N ARG A 31 15.26 29.89 5.67
CA ARG A 31 15.40 31.19 5.01
C ARG A 31 15.25 31.11 3.48
N VAL A 32 15.75 30.03 2.86
CA VAL A 32 15.64 29.82 1.41
C VAL A 32 14.20 29.63 0.93
N LEU A 33 13.29 29.27 1.82
CA LEU A 33 11.86 29.08 1.55
C LEU A 33 11.00 30.21 2.12
N SER A 34 11.61 31.31 2.59
CA SER A 34 10.91 32.46 3.18
C SER A 34 11.09 33.70 2.31
N GLU A 35 10.04 34.51 2.23
CA GLU A 35 10.14 35.87 1.73
C GLU A 35 10.80 36.75 2.82
N GLY A 36 12.13 36.70 2.91
CA GLY A 36 12.92 37.48 3.86
C GLY A 36 13.53 36.66 5.01
N GLU A 37 13.83 37.32 6.13
CA GLU A 37 14.42 36.67 7.31
C GLU A 37 13.31 36.11 8.21
N PRO A 38 13.19 34.77 8.35
CA PRO A 38 12.16 34.18 9.21
C PRO A 38 12.48 34.44 10.68
N ALA A 39 11.43 34.73 11.45
CA ALA A 39 11.55 34.95 12.89
C ALA A 39 12.13 33.71 13.60
N PRO A 40 13.01 33.91 14.61
CA PRO A 40 13.47 32.82 15.45
C PRO A 40 12.33 32.17 16.23
N PHE A 41 12.41 30.84 16.35
CA PHE A 41 11.56 30.01 17.17
C PHE A 41 11.89 30.19 18.65
N LYS A 42 10.86 30.38 19.48
CA LYS A 42 11.01 30.74 20.90
C LYS A 42 10.48 29.68 21.86
N GLU A 43 9.61 28.77 21.41
CA GLU A 43 8.91 27.83 22.29
C GLU A 43 9.52 26.43 22.25
N GLY A 44 9.96 25.94 23.42
CA GLY A 44 10.43 24.57 23.59
C GLY A 44 11.56 24.24 22.62
N SER A 45 11.41 23.15 21.84
CA SER A 45 12.39 22.74 20.83
C SER A 45 12.30 23.48 19.49
N GLY A 46 11.24 24.25 19.25
CA GLY A 46 10.93 24.83 17.94
C GLY A 46 10.31 23.84 16.94
N ARG A 47 10.16 22.54 17.30
CA ARG A 47 9.52 21.53 16.43
C ARG A 47 8.04 21.83 16.17
N LYS A 48 7.33 22.35 17.18
CA LYS A 48 5.92 22.77 17.07
C LYS A 48 5.79 23.97 16.11
N GLU A 49 6.58 25.01 16.33
CA GLU A 49 6.60 26.20 15.47
C GLU A 49 6.96 25.86 14.02
N LEU A 50 7.92 24.94 13.81
CA LEU A 50 8.23 24.41 12.49
C LEU A 50 7.03 23.68 11.86
N ALA A 51 6.32 22.85 12.62
CA ALA A 51 5.14 22.14 12.13
C ALA A 51 4.01 23.12 11.77
N GLU A 52 3.79 24.16 12.57
CA GLU A 52 2.82 25.23 12.30
C GLU A 52 3.19 26.04 11.07
N ALA A 53 4.48 26.34 10.87
CA ALA A 53 4.96 27.00 9.64
C ALA A 53 4.76 26.13 8.39
N ILE A 54 4.97 24.81 8.50
CA ILE A 54 4.73 23.87 7.39
C ILE A 54 3.23 23.76 7.08
N ALA A 55 2.38 23.62 8.10
CA ALA A 55 0.93 23.47 7.96
C ALA A 55 0.16 24.81 7.89
N SER A 56 0.87 25.92 7.76
CA SER A 56 0.30 27.26 7.68
C SER A 56 -0.60 27.41 6.44
N PRO A 57 -1.76 28.08 6.54
CA PRO A 57 -2.58 28.43 5.37
C PRO A 57 -1.86 29.30 4.35
N GLN A 58 -0.80 30.01 4.75
CA GLN A 58 0.04 30.81 3.86
C GLN A 58 0.99 29.93 3.03
N ASN A 59 1.18 28.65 3.39
CA ASN A 59 1.94 27.68 2.62
C ASN A 59 0.99 26.79 1.80
N PRO A 60 0.82 27.05 0.48
CA PRO A 60 -0.11 26.29 -0.35
C PRO A 60 0.37 24.86 -0.64
N LEU A 61 1.65 24.55 -0.46
CA LEU A 61 2.22 23.26 -0.85
C LEU A 61 1.69 22.11 0.00
N THR A 62 1.53 22.31 1.30
CA THR A 62 1.13 21.25 2.23
C THR A 62 -0.27 20.70 1.91
N ALA A 63 -1.22 21.61 1.65
CA ALA A 63 -2.58 21.23 1.25
C ALA A 63 -2.59 20.52 -0.12
N ARG A 64 -1.89 21.07 -1.11
CA ARG A 64 -1.78 20.49 -2.46
C ARG A 64 -1.17 19.09 -2.44
N VAL A 65 -0.09 18.88 -1.69
CA VAL A 65 0.57 17.58 -1.54
C VAL A 65 -0.38 16.56 -0.91
N MET A 66 -1.09 16.95 0.15
CA MET A 66 -2.02 16.03 0.82
C MET A 66 -3.21 15.67 -0.07
N VAL A 67 -3.81 16.66 -0.73
CA VAL A 67 -4.91 16.42 -1.69
C VAL A 67 -4.47 15.50 -2.81
N ASN A 68 -3.28 15.72 -3.38
CA ASN A 68 -2.75 14.88 -4.45
C ASN A 68 -2.53 13.43 -4.01
N ARG A 69 -2.10 13.21 -2.77
CA ARG A 69 -1.94 11.86 -2.18
C ARG A 69 -3.29 11.18 -2.00
N VAL A 70 -4.27 11.87 -1.40
CA VAL A 70 -5.62 11.31 -1.21
C VAL A 70 -6.29 11.04 -2.56
N TRP A 71 -6.11 11.94 -3.54
CA TRP A 71 -6.57 11.74 -4.91
C TRP A 71 -5.94 10.48 -5.53
N GLY A 72 -4.63 10.32 -5.42
CA GLY A 72 -3.94 9.12 -5.92
C GLY A 72 -4.46 7.83 -5.28
N VAL A 73 -4.83 7.87 -4.00
CA VAL A 73 -5.44 6.73 -3.31
C VAL A 73 -6.86 6.44 -3.82
N CYS A 74 -7.68 7.46 -4.05
CA CYS A 74 -9.04 7.28 -4.53
C CYS A 74 -9.09 6.87 -6.02
N PHE A 75 -8.27 7.49 -6.86
CA PHE A 75 -8.36 7.36 -8.33
C PHE A 75 -7.21 6.54 -8.94
N GLY A 76 -6.32 5.94 -8.13
CA GLY A 76 -5.15 5.15 -8.56
C GLY A 76 -3.99 5.97 -9.14
N LYS A 77 -4.26 7.12 -9.77
CA LYS A 77 -3.25 8.02 -10.34
C LYS A 77 -3.37 9.42 -9.75
N PRO A 78 -2.29 9.97 -9.15
CA PRO A 78 -2.30 11.33 -8.60
C PRO A 78 -2.35 12.39 -9.72
N LEU A 79 -2.84 13.59 -9.39
CA LEU A 79 -2.92 14.74 -10.30
C LEU A 79 -1.53 15.25 -10.69
N VAL A 80 -0.59 15.24 -9.74
CA VAL A 80 0.85 15.46 -9.92
C VAL A 80 1.54 14.11 -9.77
N LEU A 81 2.24 13.67 -10.82
CA LEU A 81 2.84 12.33 -10.88
C LEU A 81 4.05 12.13 -9.97
N THR A 82 4.58 13.22 -9.42
CA THR A 82 5.64 13.26 -8.40
C THR A 82 5.05 13.63 -7.04
N PRO A 83 4.53 12.68 -6.23
CA PRO A 83 3.73 12.98 -5.05
C PRO A 83 4.46 13.76 -3.95
N SER A 84 5.80 13.75 -3.96
CA SER A 84 6.62 14.49 -2.99
C SER A 84 7.41 15.63 -3.60
N ASN A 85 7.30 15.89 -4.92
CA ASN A 85 8.01 16.98 -5.57
C ASN A 85 7.05 17.85 -6.38
N PHE A 86 6.66 18.97 -5.77
CA PHE A 86 5.79 20.01 -6.35
C PHE A 86 6.59 21.25 -6.80
N GLY A 87 7.93 21.19 -6.71
CA GLY A 87 8.81 22.27 -7.15
C GLY A 87 9.15 22.19 -8.65
N HIS A 88 10.09 23.02 -9.08
CA HIS A 88 10.54 23.10 -10.49
C HIS A 88 11.08 21.79 -11.06
N SER A 89 11.57 20.88 -10.21
CA SER A 89 12.06 19.56 -10.63
C SER A 89 10.96 18.48 -10.66
N GLY A 90 9.73 18.82 -10.24
CA GLY A 90 8.56 17.96 -10.31
C GLY A 90 7.83 18.08 -11.65
N GLN A 91 6.80 17.26 -11.83
CA GLN A 91 5.91 17.37 -13.00
C GLN A 91 4.75 18.33 -12.72
N PRO A 92 4.28 19.10 -13.71
CA PRO A 92 3.12 19.96 -13.52
C PRO A 92 1.86 19.12 -13.27
N PRO A 93 0.88 19.65 -12.51
CA PRO A 93 -0.41 19.00 -12.31
C PRO A 93 -1.15 18.86 -13.64
N THR A 94 -1.79 17.71 -13.83
CA THR A 94 -2.68 17.48 -14.99
C THR A 94 -3.88 18.42 -15.00
N HIS A 95 -4.44 18.73 -13.82
CA HIS A 95 -5.58 19.62 -13.63
C HIS A 95 -5.26 20.61 -12.48
N PRO A 96 -4.57 21.73 -12.77
CA PRO A 96 -4.13 22.67 -11.73
C PRO A 96 -5.29 23.32 -10.97
N GLU A 97 -6.33 23.77 -11.67
CA GLU A 97 -7.48 24.46 -11.05
C GLU A 97 -8.24 23.55 -10.09
N LEU A 98 -8.41 22.28 -10.46
CA LEU A 98 -9.03 21.27 -9.61
C LEU A 98 -8.21 21.00 -8.34
N LEU A 99 -6.90 20.89 -8.48
CA LEU A 99 -6.00 20.68 -7.36
C LEU A 99 -6.07 21.86 -6.38
N ASP A 100 -6.10 23.08 -6.91
CA ASP A 100 -6.15 24.31 -6.12
C ASP A 100 -7.48 24.47 -5.40
N ASP A 101 -8.59 24.24 -6.09
CA ASP A 101 -9.93 24.25 -5.50
C ASP A 101 -10.05 23.24 -4.35
N LEU A 102 -9.62 21.99 -4.58
CA LEU A 102 -9.62 20.95 -3.55
C LEU A 102 -8.70 21.29 -2.37
N ALA A 103 -7.53 21.88 -2.62
CA ALA A 103 -6.59 22.28 -1.58
C ALA A 103 -7.18 23.38 -0.68
N VAL A 104 -7.80 24.40 -1.26
CA VAL A 104 -8.48 25.47 -0.51
C VAL A 104 -9.62 24.89 0.32
N ARG A 105 -10.47 24.05 -0.27
CA ARG A 105 -11.61 23.43 0.44
C ARG A 105 -11.16 22.45 1.52
N PHE A 106 -10.03 21.76 1.34
CA PHE A 106 -9.42 20.92 2.36
C PHE A 106 -8.97 21.73 3.59
N THR A 107 -8.30 22.87 3.37
CA THR A 107 -7.88 23.76 4.46
C THR A 107 -9.08 24.40 5.17
N LEU A 108 -10.09 24.87 4.42
CA LEU A 108 -11.31 25.46 4.99
C LEU A 108 -12.14 24.45 5.80
N ASN A 109 -12.13 23.17 5.42
CA ASN A 109 -12.77 22.09 6.16
C ASN A 109 -11.92 21.54 7.32
N GLY A 110 -10.98 22.34 7.84
CA GLY A 110 -10.18 22.00 9.01
C GLY A 110 -9.22 20.82 8.78
N TRP A 111 -8.69 20.67 7.56
CA TRP A 111 -7.72 19.62 7.21
C TRP A 111 -8.25 18.19 7.41
N SER A 112 -9.57 18.00 7.33
CA SER A 112 -10.21 16.70 7.54
C SER A 112 -10.03 15.76 6.35
N VAL A 113 -9.10 14.81 6.47
CA VAL A 113 -8.84 13.78 5.46
C VAL A 113 -10.10 12.95 5.16
N LYS A 114 -10.92 12.66 6.18
CA LYS A 114 -12.19 11.94 6.00
C LYS A 114 -13.20 12.74 5.17
N SER A 115 -13.26 14.05 5.38
CA SER A 115 -14.16 14.93 4.60
C SER A 115 -13.73 14.95 3.13
N LEU A 116 -12.42 15.15 2.89
CA LEU A 116 -11.85 15.15 1.56
C LEU A 116 -12.06 13.82 0.83
N ALA A 117 -11.78 12.69 1.50
CA ALA A 117 -11.99 11.37 0.94
C ALA A 117 -13.48 11.14 0.61
N ARG A 118 -14.40 11.53 1.53
CA ARG A 118 -15.84 11.45 1.29
C ARG A 118 -16.25 12.24 0.05
N GLU A 119 -15.75 13.46 -0.08
CA GLU A 119 -16.05 14.31 -1.22
C GLU A 119 -15.61 13.68 -2.54
N MET A 120 -14.39 13.13 -2.58
CA MET A 120 -13.87 12.45 -3.76
C MET A 120 -14.70 11.22 -4.13
N VAL A 121 -15.00 10.34 -3.17
CA VAL A 121 -15.77 9.09 -3.45
C VAL A 121 -17.25 9.34 -3.75
N LEU A 122 -17.81 10.46 -3.27
CA LEU A 122 -19.17 10.89 -3.59
C LEU A 122 -19.24 11.75 -4.87
N SER A 123 -18.12 12.03 -5.52
CA SER A 123 -18.13 12.79 -6.77
C SER A 123 -18.83 12.02 -7.89
N SER A 124 -19.34 12.73 -8.90
CA SER A 124 -19.83 12.08 -10.13
C SER A 124 -18.69 11.32 -10.81
N THR A 125 -17.48 11.89 -10.85
CA THR A 125 -16.27 11.30 -11.44
C THR A 125 -15.95 9.93 -10.86
N TYR A 126 -15.95 9.78 -9.52
CA TYR A 126 -15.67 8.50 -8.87
C TYR A 126 -16.80 7.47 -9.09
N ARG A 127 -18.04 7.93 -9.27
CA ARG A 127 -19.22 7.07 -9.47
C ARG A 127 -19.52 6.79 -10.94
N GLN A 128 -18.71 7.30 -11.87
CA GLN A 128 -18.83 6.90 -13.27
C GLN A 128 -18.54 5.41 -13.37
N ARG A 129 -19.32 4.70 -14.21
CA ARG A 129 -19.11 3.29 -14.53
C ARG A 129 -18.72 3.19 -16.00
N SER A 130 -17.58 2.59 -16.31
CA SER A 130 -17.29 2.13 -17.66
C SER A 130 -17.73 0.67 -17.81
N THR A 131 -18.72 0.45 -18.66
CA THR A 131 -19.02 -0.91 -19.15
C THR A 131 -18.03 -1.25 -20.24
N VAL A 132 -17.05 -2.10 -19.93
CA VAL A 132 -16.16 -2.69 -20.94
C VAL A 132 -16.94 -3.81 -21.62
N GLU A 133 -17.26 -3.66 -22.91
CA GLU A 133 -17.78 -4.78 -23.69
C GLU A 133 -16.73 -5.91 -23.75
N PRO A 134 -17.14 -7.19 -23.75
CA PRO A 134 -16.21 -8.32 -23.78
C PRO A 134 -15.22 -8.20 -24.94
N LEU A 135 -13.97 -8.62 -24.68
CA LEU A 135 -12.77 -8.52 -25.52
C LEU A 135 -12.90 -8.92 -27.01
N ASN A 136 -14.01 -9.53 -27.43
CA ASN A 136 -14.25 -10.01 -28.79
C ASN A 136 -14.58 -8.93 -29.84
N ARG A 137 -14.70 -7.65 -29.47
CA ARG A 137 -14.92 -6.55 -30.44
C ARG A 137 -13.70 -5.65 -30.70
N LEU A 138 -12.59 -5.83 -29.97
CA LEU A 138 -11.38 -5.00 -30.15
C LEU A 138 -10.42 -5.52 -31.24
N THR A 139 -10.79 -6.57 -31.97
CA THR A 139 -10.00 -7.13 -33.07
C THR A 139 -10.25 -6.49 -34.44
N VAL A 140 -11.21 -5.55 -34.55
CA VAL A 140 -11.53 -4.90 -35.82
C VAL A 140 -10.92 -3.49 -35.84
N LYS A 141 -9.91 -3.30 -36.70
CA LYS A 141 -9.14 -2.07 -36.98
C LYS A 141 -7.90 -1.82 -36.11
N ALA A 142 -6.98 -2.77 -36.11
CA ALA A 142 -5.57 -2.50 -35.86
C ALA A 142 -4.75 -2.60 -37.17
N GLU A 143 -5.22 -1.92 -38.23
CA GLU A 143 -4.40 -1.62 -39.39
C GLU A 143 -4.53 -0.11 -39.65
N ASN A 144 -3.38 0.57 -39.64
CA ASN A 144 -3.19 1.97 -40.02
C ASN A 144 -3.70 3.06 -39.07
N THR A 145 -3.15 3.16 -37.86
CA THR A 145 -2.81 4.47 -37.26
C THR A 145 -1.75 4.28 -36.18
N THR A 146 -0.72 5.13 -36.18
CA THR A 146 0.36 5.32 -35.19
C THR A 146 -0.13 5.76 -33.79
N GLY A 147 -1.26 5.21 -33.35
CA GLY A 147 -1.88 5.39 -32.03
C GLY A 147 -2.50 4.11 -31.46
N ALA A 148 -2.32 2.95 -32.09
CA ALA A 148 -2.96 1.69 -31.68
C ALA A 148 -2.39 1.05 -30.39
N ALA A 149 -1.20 1.48 -29.92
CA ALA A 149 -0.70 1.10 -28.60
C ALA A 149 -1.56 1.68 -27.45
N SER A 150 -2.33 2.73 -27.72
CA SER A 150 -3.20 3.42 -26.75
C SER A 150 -4.46 2.61 -26.38
N SER A 151 -4.94 1.73 -27.26
CA SER A 151 -6.25 1.08 -27.07
C SER A 151 -6.19 -0.09 -26.07
N ARG A 152 -5.10 -0.87 -26.07
CA ARG A 152 -4.86 -1.90 -25.03
C ARG A 152 -4.51 -1.29 -23.67
N PHE A 153 -3.81 -0.16 -23.68
CA PHE A 153 -3.58 0.63 -22.47
C PHE A 153 -4.90 1.17 -21.90
N ASN A 154 -5.80 1.67 -22.74
CA ASN A 154 -7.09 2.23 -22.30
C ASN A 154 -8.04 1.23 -21.65
N ALA A 155 -8.08 -0.04 -22.10
CA ALA A 155 -8.92 -1.05 -21.42
C ALA A 155 -8.42 -1.36 -20.01
N SER A 156 -7.09 -1.44 -19.82
CA SER A 156 -6.50 -1.60 -18.49
C SER A 156 -6.66 -0.32 -17.65
N THR A 157 -6.57 0.87 -18.26
CA THR A 157 -6.72 2.15 -17.57
C THR A 157 -8.17 2.45 -17.21
N LEU A 158 -9.15 1.95 -17.96
CA LEU A 158 -10.58 2.10 -17.64
C LEU A 158 -11.06 1.05 -16.63
N ARG A 159 -10.46 -0.15 -16.60
CA ARG A 159 -10.66 -1.10 -15.49
C ARG A 159 -10.13 -0.51 -14.17
N ARG A 160 -9.03 0.27 -14.22
CA ARG A 160 -8.39 0.95 -13.06
C ARG A 160 -9.24 2.02 -12.38
N PHE A 161 -10.27 2.57 -13.02
CA PHE A 161 -11.11 3.63 -12.43
C PHE A 161 -12.47 3.14 -11.90
N ASN A 162 -12.87 1.88 -12.16
CA ASN A 162 -14.28 1.47 -12.06
C ASN A 162 -14.62 0.39 -11.02
N GLU A 163 -13.65 -0.07 -10.24
CA GLU A 163 -13.89 -0.95 -9.10
C GLU A 163 -13.81 -0.09 -7.83
N PRO A 164 -14.94 0.29 -7.18
CA PRO A 164 -14.91 0.97 -5.89
C PRO A 164 -14.55 -0.06 -4.81
N ARG A 165 -13.30 -0.55 -4.82
CA ARG A 165 -12.83 -1.60 -3.94
C ARG A 165 -11.50 -1.20 -3.30
N ALA A 166 -11.58 -1.09 -1.98
CA ALA A 166 -10.52 -0.79 -1.02
C ALA A 166 -9.74 0.51 -1.28
N ILE A 167 -10.13 1.53 -0.49
CA ILE A 167 -9.54 2.87 -0.30
C ILE A 167 -8.05 2.84 0.12
N LEU A 168 -7.34 1.72 0.01
CA LEU A 168 -5.95 1.54 0.45
C LEU A 168 -5.10 0.65 -0.48
N THR A 169 -5.61 0.28 -1.67
CA THR A 169 -4.92 -0.59 -2.62
C THR A 169 -5.14 -0.05 -4.02
N ASP A 170 -4.05 0.30 -4.72
CA ASP A 170 -4.13 0.50 -6.17
C ASP A 170 -4.44 -0.88 -6.80
N PRO A 171 -5.59 -1.07 -7.47
CA PRO A 171 -5.96 -2.35 -8.07
C PRO A 171 -4.93 -2.82 -9.11
N ALA A 172 -4.11 -1.91 -9.67
CA ALA A 172 -3.05 -2.27 -10.60
C ALA A 172 -1.83 -2.95 -9.94
N ASN A 173 -1.67 -2.82 -8.62
CA ASN A 173 -0.42 -3.13 -7.93
C ASN A 173 -0.50 -4.30 -6.94
N GLY A 174 -1.69 -4.91 -6.79
CA GLY A 174 -1.91 -5.98 -5.83
C GLY A 174 -1.84 -5.51 -4.38
N LEU A 175 -1.95 -6.45 -3.44
CA LEU A 175 -1.80 -6.18 -2.02
C LEU A 175 -0.35 -5.80 -1.70
N ALA A 176 -0.14 -4.73 -0.92
CA ALA A 176 1.17 -4.46 -0.34
C ALA A 176 1.59 -5.62 0.58
N ILE A 177 2.89 -5.84 0.78
CA ILE A 177 3.39 -6.98 1.58
C ILE A 177 2.74 -7.09 2.96
N GLU A 178 2.49 -5.96 3.61
CA GLU A 178 1.83 -5.89 4.91
C GLU A 178 0.37 -6.35 4.83
N GLN A 179 -0.35 -5.91 3.80
CA GLN A 179 -1.75 -6.30 3.56
C GLN A 179 -1.83 -7.76 3.14
N TRP A 180 -0.93 -8.22 2.28
CA TRP A 180 -0.86 -9.61 1.83
C TRP A 180 -0.64 -10.56 3.01
N ARG A 181 0.33 -10.25 3.87
CA ARG A 181 0.62 -11.05 5.06
C ARG A 181 -0.56 -11.06 6.03
N ASP A 182 -1.19 -9.90 6.27
CA ASP A 182 -2.37 -9.77 7.13
C ASP A 182 -3.55 -10.58 6.56
N THR A 183 -3.76 -10.56 5.25
CA THR A 183 -4.80 -11.34 4.55
C THR A 183 -4.57 -12.83 4.72
N ILE A 184 -3.33 -13.31 4.60
CA ILE A 184 -3.01 -14.73 4.81
C ILE A 184 -3.27 -15.17 6.24
N LEU A 185 -2.81 -14.38 7.22
CA LEU A 185 -3.06 -14.65 8.64
C LEU A 185 -4.57 -14.64 8.94
N PHE A 186 -5.34 -13.76 8.31
CA PHE A 186 -6.78 -13.72 8.46
C PHE A 186 -7.46 -14.96 7.84
N ALA A 187 -7.05 -15.35 6.63
CA ALA A 187 -7.56 -16.51 5.92
C ALA A 187 -7.28 -17.82 6.67
N SER A 188 -6.07 -17.99 7.21
CA SER A 188 -5.71 -19.15 8.03
C SER A 188 -6.39 -19.17 9.40
N GLY A 189 -6.90 -18.01 9.86
CA GLY A 189 -7.48 -17.85 11.19
C GLY A 189 -6.45 -17.62 12.30
N ALA A 190 -5.18 -17.39 11.94
CA ALA A 190 -4.10 -17.11 12.88
C ALA A 190 -4.07 -15.64 13.36
N LEU A 191 -4.69 -14.71 12.62
CA LEU A 191 -4.56 -13.27 12.87
C LEU A 191 -5.06 -12.86 14.26
N GLU A 192 -4.15 -12.29 15.05
CA GLU A 192 -4.46 -11.69 16.34
C GLU A 192 -4.71 -10.17 16.18
N TRP A 193 -5.83 -9.70 16.72
CA TRP A 193 -6.24 -8.29 16.67
C TRP A 193 -5.68 -7.43 17.81
N THR A 194 -4.96 -8.04 18.75
CA THR A 194 -4.42 -7.33 19.91
C THR A 194 -3.17 -6.53 19.55
N GLY A 195 -3.00 -5.38 20.19
CA GLY A 195 -1.77 -4.62 20.16
C GLY A 195 -0.72 -5.18 21.12
N GLY A 196 0.49 -4.62 21.10
CA GLY A 196 1.51 -4.96 22.09
C GLY A 196 2.89 -4.52 21.65
N LYS A 197 3.91 -5.02 22.36
CA LYS A 197 5.31 -4.80 21.99
C LYS A 197 5.55 -5.33 20.57
N SER A 198 6.22 -4.54 19.75
CA SER A 198 6.63 -4.94 18.41
C SER A 198 7.58 -6.14 18.47
N LEU A 199 7.25 -7.16 17.68
CA LEU A 199 8.06 -8.35 17.46
C LEU A 199 8.70 -8.29 16.08
N GLU A 200 9.78 -9.04 15.90
CA GLU A 200 10.39 -9.25 14.59
C GLU A 200 9.43 -10.04 13.68
N LEU A 201 9.48 -9.78 12.38
CA LEU A 201 8.52 -10.35 11.43
C LEU A 201 8.66 -11.88 11.28
N ASP A 202 9.88 -12.40 11.47
CA ASP A 202 10.22 -13.82 11.37
C ASP A 202 9.90 -14.63 12.63
N ASP A 203 9.48 -13.96 13.72
CA ASP A 203 9.10 -14.67 14.95
C ASP A 203 7.80 -15.45 14.70
N PRO A 204 7.77 -16.79 14.88
CA PRO A 204 6.56 -17.60 14.67
C PRO A 204 5.37 -17.16 15.55
N LYS A 205 5.64 -16.52 16.69
CA LYS A 205 4.59 -15.99 17.58
C LYS A 205 3.97 -14.70 17.06
N ASN A 206 4.58 -14.06 16.07
CA ASN A 206 4.12 -12.79 15.54
C ASN A 206 2.98 -12.98 14.55
N VAL A 207 1.81 -13.36 15.03
CA VAL A 207 0.59 -13.51 14.21
C VAL A 207 -0.29 -12.25 14.21
N ARG A 208 0.29 -11.10 14.58
CA ARG A 208 -0.39 -9.80 14.64
C ARG A 208 -0.33 -9.10 13.28
N ARG A 209 -1.17 -8.07 13.14
CA ARG A 209 -1.13 -7.16 11.99
C ARG A 209 0.28 -6.63 11.77
N THR A 210 0.71 -6.65 10.52
CA THR A 210 2.07 -6.34 10.09
C THR A 210 2.47 -4.90 10.44
N VAL A 211 1.50 -4.00 10.61
CA VAL A 211 1.70 -2.62 11.09
C VAL A 211 2.33 -2.54 12.49
N TYR A 212 2.19 -3.56 13.34
CA TYR A 212 2.77 -3.59 14.68
C TYR A 212 4.17 -4.19 14.74
N THR A 213 4.70 -4.63 13.62
CA THR A 213 5.97 -5.35 13.56
C THR A 213 7.14 -4.38 13.66
N ARG A 214 8.25 -4.88 14.16
CA ARG A 214 9.46 -4.09 14.33
C ARG A 214 10.14 -3.91 12.97
N ILE A 215 10.33 -2.66 12.57
CA ILE A 215 11.12 -2.30 11.38
C ILE A 215 12.47 -1.78 11.84
N SER A 216 13.52 -2.54 11.53
CA SER A 216 14.90 -2.15 11.81
C SER A 216 15.45 -1.30 10.66
N ARG A 217 16.01 -0.13 11.01
CA ARG A 217 16.68 0.78 10.06
C ARG A 217 18.10 0.31 9.68
N LEU A 218 18.68 -0.62 10.43
CA LEU A 218 20.03 -1.15 10.15
C LEU A 218 19.99 -2.41 9.29
N LYS A 219 19.00 -3.28 9.53
CA LYS A 219 18.79 -4.53 8.81
C LYS A 219 17.31 -4.71 8.61
N LEU A 220 16.82 -4.39 7.41
CA LEU A 220 15.43 -4.67 7.05
C LEU A 220 15.22 -6.19 6.97
N ASN A 221 14.00 -6.64 7.25
CA ASN A 221 13.65 -8.04 7.20
C ASN A 221 13.66 -8.57 5.74
N ASP A 222 14.11 -9.81 5.54
CA ASP A 222 14.30 -10.39 4.20
C ASP A 222 12.98 -10.51 3.42
N LEU A 223 11.86 -10.80 4.08
CA LEU A 223 10.52 -10.81 3.46
C LEU A 223 10.15 -9.41 2.97
N LEU A 224 10.35 -8.38 3.80
CA LEU A 224 10.04 -7.01 3.42
C LEU A 224 10.91 -6.54 2.25
N MET A 225 12.21 -6.88 2.28
CA MET A 225 13.13 -6.57 1.19
C MET A 225 12.72 -7.23 -0.13
N GLN A 226 12.33 -8.50 -0.10
CA GLN A 226 11.97 -9.27 -1.30
C GLN A 226 10.70 -8.74 -2.00
N PHE A 227 9.83 -8.05 -1.26
CA PHE A 227 8.56 -7.49 -1.73
C PHE A 227 8.57 -5.95 -1.76
N ASP A 228 9.71 -5.36 -2.11
CA ASP A 228 9.88 -3.92 -2.39
C ASP A 228 9.42 -2.98 -1.25
N TYR A 229 9.56 -3.41 0.00
CA TYR A 229 9.30 -2.54 1.13
C TYR A 229 10.24 -1.32 1.10
N PRO A 230 9.73 -0.09 1.27
CA PRO A 230 10.56 1.11 1.22
C PRO A 230 11.66 1.12 2.28
N ASP A 231 12.87 1.53 1.89
CA ASP A 231 13.97 1.69 2.85
C ASP A 231 13.59 2.71 3.94
N ALA A 232 13.66 2.28 5.19
CA ALA A 232 13.27 3.05 6.36
C ALA A 232 14.22 4.21 6.70
N ASN A 233 15.35 4.33 6.00
CA ASN A 233 16.32 5.43 6.18
C ASN A 233 16.11 6.58 5.21
N VAL A 234 15.38 6.36 4.12
CA VAL A 234 15.17 7.36 3.07
C VAL A 234 13.70 7.66 2.87
N HIS A 235 13.41 8.83 2.31
CA HIS A 235 12.05 9.18 1.95
C HIS A 235 11.62 8.42 0.69
N ALA A 236 10.45 7.78 0.74
CA ALA A 236 9.81 7.16 -0.42
C ALA A 236 8.47 7.87 -0.73
N GLU A 237 8.35 8.42 -1.94
CA GLU A 237 7.12 9.11 -2.38
C GLU A 237 5.99 8.15 -2.78
N LYS A 238 6.37 6.96 -3.27
CA LYS A 238 5.49 5.89 -3.73
C LYS A 238 6.19 4.55 -3.52
N ARG A 239 5.42 3.47 -3.55
CA ARG A 239 5.98 2.11 -3.54
C ARG A 239 6.42 1.73 -4.95
N ALA A 240 7.60 1.14 -5.05
CA ALA A 240 7.96 0.38 -6.23
C ALA A 240 7.17 -0.93 -6.21
N VAL A 241 6.75 -1.40 -7.37
CA VAL A 241 6.04 -2.67 -7.50
C VAL A 241 6.77 -3.45 -8.56
N THR A 242 7.43 -4.52 -8.13
CA THR A 242 8.02 -5.50 -9.04
C THR A 242 7.27 -6.81 -8.90
N THR A 243 7.02 -7.47 -10.03
CA THR A 243 6.48 -8.84 -10.06
C THR A 243 7.61 -9.75 -10.50
N THR A 244 8.33 -10.32 -9.55
CA THR A 244 9.48 -11.18 -9.85
C THR A 244 9.13 -12.66 -9.66
N PRO A 245 9.69 -13.58 -10.47
CA PRO A 245 9.56 -15.01 -10.22
C PRO A 245 10.05 -15.42 -8.83
N MET A 246 11.02 -14.70 -8.26
CA MET A 246 11.56 -14.94 -6.92
C MET A 246 10.52 -14.74 -5.82
N GLN A 247 9.68 -13.71 -5.91
CA GLN A 247 8.59 -13.51 -4.96
C GLN A 247 7.59 -14.68 -4.98
N LYS A 248 7.22 -15.16 -6.17
CA LYS A 248 6.36 -16.34 -6.34
C LYS A 248 7.01 -17.61 -5.78
N LEU A 249 8.29 -17.81 -6.05
CA LEU A 249 9.03 -18.96 -5.54
C LEU A 249 9.15 -18.92 -4.01
N PHE A 250 9.33 -17.73 -3.43
CA PHE A 250 9.31 -17.53 -1.98
C PHE A 250 7.95 -17.91 -1.41
N MET A 251 6.84 -17.48 -2.02
CA MET A 251 5.49 -17.84 -1.56
C MET A 251 5.26 -19.37 -1.56
N LEU A 252 5.81 -20.09 -2.55
CA LEU A 252 5.67 -21.54 -2.63
C LEU A 252 6.52 -22.29 -1.60
N ASN A 253 7.68 -21.77 -1.20
CA ASN A 253 8.65 -22.52 -0.39
C ASN A 253 8.86 -21.97 1.03
N SER A 254 8.28 -20.82 1.36
CA SER A 254 8.48 -20.23 2.69
C SER A 254 7.79 -21.05 3.79
N GLY A 255 8.51 -21.23 4.91
CA GLY A 255 7.96 -21.90 6.10
C GLY A 255 6.68 -21.24 6.60
N PHE A 256 6.63 -19.89 6.54
CA PHE A 256 5.43 -19.12 6.83
C PHE A 256 4.22 -19.60 6.00
N MET A 257 4.34 -19.68 4.67
CA MET A 257 3.23 -20.09 3.82
C MET A 257 2.80 -21.53 4.06
N ILE A 258 3.76 -22.42 4.32
CA ILE A 258 3.48 -23.83 4.64
C ILE A 258 2.69 -23.93 5.95
N GLU A 259 3.09 -23.20 6.99
CA GLU A 259 2.37 -23.17 8.26
C GLU A 259 0.95 -22.60 8.11
N GLN A 260 0.79 -21.49 7.38
CA GLN A 260 -0.52 -20.89 7.14
C GLN A 260 -1.42 -21.78 6.27
N ALA A 261 -0.86 -22.54 5.33
CA ALA A 261 -1.59 -23.53 4.54
C ALA A 261 -2.11 -24.68 5.42
N LYS A 262 -1.30 -25.19 6.36
CA LYS A 262 -1.73 -26.21 7.33
C LYS A 262 -2.85 -25.71 8.24
N LEU A 263 -2.74 -24.48 8.73
CA LEU A 263 -3.78 -23.86 9.56
C LEU A 263 -5.09 -23.64 8.77
N LEU A 264 -4.99 -23.18 7.52
CA LEU A 264 -6.15 -23.03 6.64
C LEU A 264 -6.80 -24.39 6.33
N ALA A 265 -6.02 -25.42 6.03
CA ALA A 265 -6.53 -26.76 5.81
C ALA A 265 -7.25 -27.29 7.06
N ALA A 266 -6.62 -27.18 8.23
CA ALA A 266 -7.22 -27.56 9.50
C ALA A 266 -8.54 -26.82 9.77
N ARG A 267 -8.60 -25.52 9.44
CA ARG A 267 -9.82 -24.70 9.54
C ARG A 267 -10.93 -25.20 8.62
N LEU A 268 -10.61 -25.58 7.38
CA LEU A 268 -11.58 -26.09 6.39
C LEU A 268 -12.03 -27.53 6.69
N THR A 269 -11.17 -28.34 7.30
CA THR A 269 -11.50 -29.74 7.65
C THR A 269 -12.02 -29.90 9.08
N ALA A 270 -12.12 -28.82 9.85
CA ALA A 270 -12.53 -28.84 11.25
C ALA A 270 -13.92 -29.47 11.47
N ASN A 271 -14.81 -29.39 10.48
CA ASN A 271 -16.11 -30.05 10.51
C ASN A 271 -16.07 -31.40 9.78
N PRO A 272 -16.19 -32.54 10.49
CA PRO A 272 -16.15 -33.87 9.88
C PRO A 272 -17.35 -34.20 9.00
N LYS A 273 -18.46 -33.45 9.13
CA LYS A 273 -19.70 -33.68 8.37
C LYS A 273 -19.67 -33.05 6.97
N ASP A 274 -18.69 -32.18 6.71
CA ASP A 274 -18.61 -31.47 5.43
C ASP A 274 -17.95 -32.36 4.37
N THR A 275 -18.59 -32.45 3.21
CA THR A 275 -18.05 -33.15 2.03
C THR A 275 -17.02 -32.28 1.32
N ASP A 276 -16.11 -32.89 0.55
CA ASP A 276 -15.08 -32.13 -0.16
C ASP A 276 -15.62 -31.02 -1.08
N PRO A 277 -16.73 -31.20 -1.84
CA PRO A 277 -17.35 -30.11 -2.60
C PRO A 277 -17.77 -28.93 -1.72
N THR A 278 -18.34 -29.20 -0.53
CA THR A 278 -18.74 -28.15 0.41
C THR A 278 -17.53 -27.41 0.97
N ARG A 279 -16.45 -28.13 1.29
CA ARG A 279 -15.19 -27.52 1.75
C ARG A 279 -14.54 -26.65 0.67
N ILE A 280 -14.60 -27.06 -0.59
CA ILE A 280 -14.11 -26.24 -1.72
C ILE A 280 -14.93 -24.94 -1.83
N GLN A 281 -16.25 -25.01 -1.73
CA GLN A 281 -17.10 -23.81 -1.75
C GLN A 281 -16.78 -22.86 -0.58
N GLN A 282 -16.60 -23.41 0.63
CA GLN A 282 -16.20 -22.62 1.79
C GLN A 282 -14.83 -21.95 1.57
N ALA A 283 -13.85 -22.65 0.99
CA ALA A 283 -12.54 -22.09 0.67
C ALA A 283 -12.65 -20.91 -0.32
N TYR A 284 -13.41 -21.05 -1.40
CA TYR A 284 -13.59 -19.97 -2.39
C TYR A 284 -14.31 -18.76 -1.81
N ARG A 285 -15.34 -18.97 -0.99
CA ARG A 285 -16.02 -17.87 -0.29
C ARG A 285 -15.09 -17.13 0.67
N LEU A 286 -14.25 -17.88 1.40
CA LEU A 286 -13.32 -17.31 2.37
C LEU A 286 -12.18 -16.53 1.71
N LEU A 287 -11.61 -17.07 0.63
CA LEU A 287 -10.43 -16.53 -0.03
C LEU A 287 -10.75 -15.49 -1.09
N PHE A 288 -11.78 -15.74 -1.90
CA PHE A 288 -12.10 -14.95 -3.10
C PHE A 288 -13.44 -14.22 -3.03
N GLY A 289 -14.28 -14.52 -2.02
CA GLY A 289 -15.59 -13.90 -1.88
C GLY A 289 -16.60 -14.30 -2.97
N ARG A 290 -16.34 -15.39 -3.70
CA ARG A 290 -17.20 -15.91 -4.78
C ARG A 290 -17.38 -17.43 -4.68
N GLU A 291 -18.27 -17.97 -5.50
CA GLU A 291 -18.40 -19.41 -5.71
C GLU A 291 -17.33 -19.92 -6.69
N PRO A 292 -16.87 -21.17 -6.55
CA PRO A 292 -16.01 -21.79 -7.54
C PRO A 292 -16.80 -22.06 -8.83
N GLU A 293 -16.14 -21.88 -9.97
CA GLU A 293 -16.71 -22.29 -11.25
C GLU A 293 -16.78 -23.82 -11.35
N LYS A 294 -17.60 -24.33 -12.28
CA LYS A 294 -17.72 -25.78 -12.52
C LYS A 294 -16.39 -26.42 -12.91
N ALA A 295 -15.57 -25.71 -13.70
CA ALA A 295 -14.25 -26.18 -14.11
C ALA A 295 -13.27 -26.23 -12.93
N GLU A 296 -13.23 -25.16 -12.13
CA GLU A 296 -12.39 -25.07 -10.92
C GLU A 296 -12.73 -26.16 -9.91
N SER A 297 -14.03 -26.37 -9.67
CA SER A 297 -14.53 -27.42 -8.76
C SER A 297 -14.10 -28.81 -9.22
N LYS A 298 -14.17 -29.08 -10.53
CA LYS A 298 -13.75 -30.37 -11.10
C LYS A 298 -12.25 -30.61 -10.91
N VAL A 299 -11.43 -29.60 -11.23
CA VAL A 299 -9.96 -29.68 -11.07
C VAL A 299 -9.59 -29.87 -9.60
N ALA A 300 -10.24 -29.16 -8.68
CA ALA A 300 -10.02 -29.29 -7.25
C ALA A 300 -10.33 -30.71 -6.75
N LEU A 301 -11.47 -31.29 -7.14
CA LEU A 301 -11.84 -32.66 -6.76
C LEU A 301 -10.91 -33.71 -7.36
N GLU A 302 -10.48 -33.54 -8.61
CA GLU A 302 -9.48 -34.41 -9.23
C GLU A 302 -8.13 -34.31 -8.52
N PHE A 303 -7.74 -33.11 -8.08
CA PHE A 303 -6.53 -32.88 -7.31
C PHE A 303 -6.60 -33.55 -5.93
N LEU A 304 -7.70 -33.41 -5.20
CA LEU A 304 -7.87 -33.96 -3.85
C LEU A 304 -7.91 -35.49 -3.80
N ARG A 305 -8.28 -36.16 -4.92
CA ARG A 305 -8.27 -37.62 -5.03
C ARG A 305 -6.90 -38.25 -5.22
N LYS A 306 -5.89 -37.46 -5.62
CA LYS A 306 -4.52 -37.94 -5.81
C LYS A 306 -3.83 -38.15 -4.46
N PRO A 307 -2.89 -39.09 -4.35
CA PRO A 307 -2.07 -39.21 -3.14
C PRO A 307 -1.30 -37.91 -2.89
N ALA A 308 -1.01 -37.65 -1.61
CA ALA A 308 -0.11 -36.56 -1.22
C ALA A 308 1.27 -36.78 -1.86
N ALA A 309 1.88 -35.73 -2.39
CA ALA A 309 3.19 -35.80 -3.05
C ALA A 309 4.33 -35.49 -2.07
N THR A 310 4.00 -34.88 -0.93
CA THR A 310 4.92 -34.42 0.11
C THR A 310 4.48 -34.91 1.49
N ASP A 311 5.21 -34.55 2.54
CA ASP A 311 4.84 -34.83 3.94
C ASP A 311 3.57 -34.08 4.41
N MET A 312 2.97 -33.27 3.53
CA MET A 312 1.77 -32.48 3.79
C MET A 312 0.50 -33.27 3.45
N SER A 313 -0.61 -32.96 4.12
CA SER A 313 -1.91 -33.51 3.73
C SER A 313 -2.31 -32.97 2.35
N ARG A 314 -3.17 -33.68 1.62
CA ARG A 314 -3.63 -33.20 0.31
C ARG A 314 -4.41 -31.89 0.40
N TRP A 315 -5.10 -31.67 1.51
CA TRP A 315 -5.77 -30.41 1.81
C TRP A 315 -4.77 -29.28 2.13
N ASP A 316 -3.63 -29.59 2.76
CA ASP A 316 -2.57 -28.61 3.01
C ASP A 316 -1.93 -28.16 1.70
N GLU A 317 -1.62 -29.10 0.80
CA GLU A 317 -1.08 -28.80 -0.54
C GLU A 317 -2.09 -27.97 -1.35
N TYR A 318 -3.38 -28.31 -1.27
CA TYR A 318 -4.43 -27.55 -1.95
C TYR A 318 -4.58 -26.14 -1.38
N ALA A 319 -4.58 -25.99 -0.04
CA ALA A 319 -4.60 -24.71 0.64
C ALA A 319 -3.40 -23.84 0.24
N GLN A 320 -2.20 -24.42 0.14
CA GLN A 320 -1.00 -23.73 -0.31
C GLN A 320 -1.14 -23.20 -1.75
N VAL A 321 -1.68 -23.99 -2.66
CA VAL A 321 -1.94 -23.55 -4.05
C VAL A 321 -2.93 -22.40 -4.09
N LEU A 322 -4.01 -22.47 -3.31
CA LEU A 322 -4.99 -21.38 -3.26
C LEU A 322 -4.38 -20.09 -2.69
N LEU A 323 -3.62 -20.18 -1.59
CA LEU A 323 -2.94 -19.03 -0.98
C LEU A 323 -1.87 -18.39 -1.90
N THR A 324 -1.32 -19.15 -2.86
CA THR A 324 -0.31 -18.66 -3.82
C THR A 324 -0.87 -18.23 -5.17
N SER A 325 -2.18 -18.37 -5.36
CA SER A 325 -2.90 -17.96 -6.57
C SER A 325 -2.77 -16.45 -6.83
N ASN A 326 -2.92 -16.04 -8.10
CA ASN A 326 -2.93 -14.62 -8.44
C ASN A 326 -4.13 -13.91 -7.83
N GLU A 327 -5.28 -14.58 -7.75
CA GLU A 327 -6.51 -14.02 -7.19
C GLU A 327 -6.40 -13.72 -5.69
N MET A 328 -5.46 -14.35 -4.97
CA MET A 328 -5.12 -13.96 -3.59
C MET A 328 -4.26 -12.70 -3.50
N LEU A 329 -3.50 -12.37 -4.54
CA LEU A 329 -2.58 -11.22 -4.55
C LEU A 329 -3.23 -9.98 -5.17
N TYR A 330 -4.12 -10.17 -6.13
CA TYR A 330 -4.82 -9.11 -6.84
C TYR A 330 -6.30 -9.16 -6.51
N VAL A 331 -6.84 -8.04 -6.05
CA VAL A 331 -8.28 -7.87 -5.86
C VAL A 331 -8.86 -7.52 -7.24
N ASP A 332 -9.70 -8.41 -7.77
CA ASP A 332 -10.41 -8.19 -9.04
C ASP A 332 -11.55 -7.17 -8.93
#